data_AF-A0A914YDF9-F1
#
_entry.id   AF-A0A914YDF9-F1
#
_cell.length_a   1.000
_cell.length_b   1.000
_cell.length_c   1.000
_cell.angle_alpha   90.00
_cell.angle_beta   90.00
_cell.angle_gamma   90.00
#
_symmetry.space_group_name_H-M   'P 1'
#
loop_
_entity.id
_entity.type
_entity.pdbx_description
1 polymer ?
#
loop_
_entity_poly.entity_id
_entity_poly.type
_entity_poly.pdbx_seq_one_letter_code
_entity_poly.pdbx_strand_id
1 'polypeptide(L)'
;MPSFLHVAKPSEAKNPRDPISYPSPVLKLFCSSLIWPNYQVRTVAAEVLRKLCVVEGLKFRSALAECLLEATNDGLLDEVYNKASGVKQSAENYEPKNVPSGFFANILTNLLPEKKANWETDAEVINFLVSSLFFSSASRVVEEHGAIWISWIAKYPEIGDFVHSDAFCEAVFDRVLKCSDKILRRNVIRLLLSIHFKNSKGDDTGAFVADRFWTRFTQDLFSLDQKQYLEVTKDQAGVFNTSEGELYNVNVIEESSDSNLDGKNLKRENKAYSHKDQLAEIEIRKALAEKNRREGKLTDRQKKAIAAEMKSESEIRNRLKELYDKAEILLTVLAEAARYNPQGACYHVTVLYEVVVPLLRSHLVSGLACETFLAFSDAFFEPSSDNLGCLVGTAALRVLNALNYGDVHWEESLVDQLTRVFKSLASLCIFIDIPIDEEFHDDENMLDVISAWKLSFLIPVIEKLLPSNYPMEFKLRVSQFLKSAINGNFLSASDIILPPIVRLHTFLI
;
A
#
# COMPACT_ATOMS: atom_id res chain seq x y z
N MET A 1 5.43 -16.00 86.67
CA MET A 1 5.75 -15.09 85.55
C MET A 1 7.05 -15.59 84.95
N PRO A 2 6.96 -16.35 83.86
CA PRO A 2 6.91 -15.80 82.49
C PRO A 2 5.92 -16.55 81.56
N SER A 3 6.00 -16.23 80.26
CA SER A 3 5.48 -16.92 79.06
C SER A 3 3.99 -16.83 78.71
N PHE A 4 3.66 -15.94 77.76
CA PHE A 4 2.68 -16.24 76.71
C PHE A 4 3.22 -15.76 75.36
N LEU A 5 3.41 -16.74 74.47
CA LEU A 5 3.63 -16.56 73.04
C LEU A 5 2.40 -15.89 72.41
N HIS A 6 2.60 -14.80 71.67
CA HIS A 6 1.71 -14.45 70.57
C HIS A 6 2.50 -14.42 69.26
N VAL A 7 2.21 -15.45 68.46
CA VAL A 7 2.55 -15.56 67.04
C VAL A 7 1.79 -14.46 66.30
N ALA A 8 2.52 -13.49 65.75
CA ALA A 8 1.99 -12.53 64.79
C ALA A 8 1.76 -13.24 63.44
N LYS A 9 0.52 -13.23 62.95
CA LYS A 9 0.18 -13.60 61.58
C LYS A 9 0.77 -12.56 60.61
N PRO A 10 1.33 -12.97 59.47
CA PRO A 10 1.87 -12.06 58.46
C PRO A 10 0.73 -11.30 57.77
N SER A 11 0.91 -9.99 57.62
CA SER A 11 0.02 -9.11 56.86
C SER A 11 0.01 -9.52 55.39
N GLU A 12 -1.18 -9.79 54.87
CA GLU A 12 -1.46 -10.10 53.48
C GLU A 12 -0.80 -9.10 52.53
N ALA A 13 0.03 -9.63 51.63
CA ALA A 13 0.54 -8.92 50.48
C ALA A 13 -0.64 -8.46 49.61
N LYS A 14 -0.71 -7.15 49.33
CA LYS A 14 -1.62 -6.61 48.33
C LYS A 14 -1.26 -7.19 46.95
N ASN A 15 -2.24 -7.82 46.32
CA ASN A 15 -2.21 -8.31 44.94
C ASN A 15 -1.70 -7.26 43.94
N PRO A 16 -1.08 -7.69 42.83
CA PRO A 16 -0.62 -6.80 41.76
C PRO A 16 -1.81 -6.06 41.15
N ARG A 17 -1.67 -4.74 40.96
CA ARG A 17 -2.71 -3.89 40.37
C ARG A 17 -3.07 -4.41 38.98
N ASP A 18 -4.36 -4.50 38.72
CA ASP A 18 -4.93 -4.73 37.37
C ASP A 18 -4.30 -3.79 36.33
N PRO A 19 -4.24 -4.18 35.04
CA PRO A 19 -3.72 -3.32 33.99
C PRO A 19 -4.53 -2.01 33.95
N ILE A 20 -3.83 -0.88 34.12
CA ILE A 20 -4.42 0.46 34.08
C ILE A 20 -5.03 0.67 32.69
N SER A 21 -6.36 0.63 32.61
CA SER A 21 -7.12 0.96 31.40
C SER A 21 -7.65 2.39 31.52
N TYR A 22 -7.20 3.26 30.63
CA TYR A 22 -7.67 4.65 30.58
C TYR A 22 -9.04 4.72 29.89
N PRO A 23 -10.07 5.30 30.52
CA PRO A 23 -11.38 5.40 29.88
C PRO A 23 -11.32 6.23 28.59
N SER A 24 -11.72 5.65 27.46
CA SER A 24 -11.71 6.31 26.15
C SER A 24 -12.38 7.71 26.13
N PRO A 25 -13.54 7.94 26.79
CA PRO A 25 -14.14 9.28 26.83
C PRO A 25 -13.27 10.33 27.51
N VAL A 26 -12.51 9.93 28.54
CA VAL A 26 -11.61 10.84 29.28
C VAL A 26 -10.43 11.23 28.41
N LEU A 27 -9.83 10.26 27.70
CA LEU A 27 -8.75 10.54 26.76
C LEU A 27 -9.23 11.45 25.62
N LYS A 28 -10.38 11.18 25.01
CA LYS A 28 -10.94 12.03 23.94
C LYS A 28 -11.21 13.46 24.40
N LEU A 29 -11.72 13.64 25.62
CA LEU A 29 -11.89 14.96 26.22
C LEU A 29 -10.55 15.66 26.43
N PHE A 30 -9.53 14.92 26.89
CA PHE A 30 -8.19 15.47 27.07
C PHE A 30 -7.54 15.85 25.74
N CYS A 31 -7.62 15.01 24.71
CA CYS A 31 -7.20 15.33 23.34
C CYS A 31 -7.84 16.62 22.83
N SER A 32 -9.15 16.77 23.04
CA SER A 32 -9.90 17.98 22.67
C SER A 32 -9.37 19.24 23.38
N SER A 33 -8.96 19.13 24.64
CA SER A 33 -8.37 20.25 25.38
C SER A 33 -6.99 20.66 24.86
N LEU A 34 -6.21 19.71 24.33
CA LEU A 34 -4.88 19.96 23.77
C LEU A 34 -4.93 20.75 22.45
N ILE A 35 -6.00 20.57 21.67
CA ILE A 35 -6.21 21.28 20.40
C ILE A 35 -7.13 22.49 20.51
N TRP A 36 -7.60 22.81 21.73
CA TRP A 36 -8.65 23.81 21.94
C TRP A 36 -8.31 25.18 21.33
N PRO A 37 -9.25 25.95 20.74
CA PRO A 37 -8.91 27.21 20.05
C PRO A 37 -8.28 28.28 20.95
N ASN A 38 -8.65 28.31 22.24
CA ASN A 38 -8.06 29.24 23.22
C ASN A 38 -6.64 28.78 23.63
N TYR A 39 -5.65 29.65 23.40
CA TYR A 39 -4.25 29.42 23.74
C TYR A 39 -4.03 29.08 25.23
N GLN A 40 -4.70 29.75 26.16
CA GLN A 40 -4.53 29.49 27.60
C GLN A 40 -4.96 28.07 27.98
N VAL A 41 -6.06 27.58 27.40
CA VAL A 41 -6.55 26.21 27.62
C VAL A 41 -5.51 25.21 27.11
N ARG A 42 -4.97 25.40 25.91
CA ARG A 42 -3.93 24.53 25.36
C ARG A 42 -2.67 24.53 26.21
N THR A 43 -2.22 25.69 26.70
CA THR A 43 -1.02 25.80 27.54
C THR A 43 -1.19 25.04 28.86
N VAL A 44 -2.36 25.17 29.50
CA VAL A 44 -2.68 24.41 30.73
C VAL A 44 -2.77 22.92 30.43
N ALA A 45 -3.43 22.52 29.34
CA ALA A 45 -3.53 21.12 28.93
C ALA A 45 -2.16 20.51 28.63
N ALA A 46 -1.26 21.23 27.95
CA ALA A 46 0.11 20.80 27.68
C ALA A 46 0.93 20.64 28.97
N GLU A 47 0.73 21.51 29.96
CA GLU A 47 1.38 21.39 31.26
C GLU A 47 0.86 20.17 32.04
N VAL A 48 -0.45 19.92 32.00
CA VAL A 48 -1.05 18.70 32.57
C VAL A 48 -0.51 17.46 31.86
N LEU A 49 -0.39 17.50 30.53
CA LEU A 49 0.20 16.43 29.72
C LEU A 49 1.60 16.08 30.22
N ARG A 50 2.50 17.07 30.38
CA ARG A 50 3.86 16.84 30.90
C ARG A 50 3.85 16.17 32.27
N LYS A 51 2.98 16.62 33.19
CA LYS A 51 2.85 16.04 34.54
C LYS A 51 2.36 14.60 34.50
N LEU A 52 1.30 14.32 33.73
CA LEU A 52 0.77 12.96 33.57
C LEU A 52 1.80 12.03 32.93
N CYS A 53 2.51 12.52 31.93
CA CYS A 53 3.62 11.84 31.26
C CYS A 53 4.79 11.46 32.19
N VAL A 54 4.96 12.17 33.32
CA VAL A 54 5.96 11.85 34.37
C VAL A 54 5.39 10.86 35.37
N VAL A 55 4.10 10.94 35.71
CA VAL A 55 3.44 10.10 36.73
C VAL A 55 3.07 8.72 36.20
N GLU A 56 2.42 8.66 35.03
CA GLU A 56 1.85 7.44 34.44
C GLU A 56 2.77 6.77 33.40
N GLY A 57 3.89 7.41 33.07
CA GLY A 57 4.94 6.84 32.22
C GLY A 57 4.51 6.54 30.78
N LEU A 58 5.08 5.47 30.22
CA LEU A 58 4.92 5.12 28.80
C LEU A 58 3.52 4.59 28.46
N LYS A 59 2.86 3.88 29.38
CA LYS A 59 1.50 3.35 29.16
C LYS A 59 0.50 4.45 28.82
N PHE A 60 0.53 5.56 29.57
CA PHE A 60 -0.32 6.72 29.27
C PHE A 60 0.05 7.36 27.93
N ARG A 61 1.34 7.51 27.64
CA ARG A 61 1.81 8.12 26.39
C ARG A 61 1.36 7.31 25.16
N SER A 62 1.46 5.98 25.21
CA SER A 62 0.97 5.10 24.14
C SER A 62 -0.54 5.24 23.97
N ALA A 63 -1.31 5.11 25.06
CA ALA A 63 -2.77 5.22 25.01
C ALA A 63 -3.23 6.59 24.49
N LEU A 64 -2.55 7.67 24.85
CA LEU A 64 -2.87 9.00 24.35
C LEU A 64 -2.50 9.17 22.88
N ALA A 65 -1.34 8.65 22.43
CA ALA A 65 -0.94 8.69 21.03
C ALA A 65 -1.93 7.92 20.13
N GLU A 66 -2.39 6.75 20.57
CA GLU A 66 -3.41 5.98 19.87
C GLU A 66 -4.75 6.71 19.83
N CYS A 67 -5.21 7.24 20.97
CA CYS A 67 -6.45 8.02 21.02
C CYS A 67 -6.39 9.28 20.14
N LEU A 68 -5.24 9.95 20.07
CA LEU A 68 -5.03 11.11 19.19
C LEU A 68 -5.08 10.70 17.72
N LEU A 69 -4.45 9.59 17.36
CA LEU A 69 -4.47 9.07 15.99
C LEU A 69 -5.88 8.72 15.55
N GLU A 70 -6.60 7.93 16.36
CA GLU A 70 -8.01 7.58 16.10
C GLU A 70 -8.90 8.83 16.00
N ALA A 71 -8.81 9.74 16.96
CA ALA A 71 -9.64 10.95 16.96
C ALA A 71 -9.32 11.92 15.81
N THR A 72 -8.09 11.87 15.28
CA THR A 72 -7.70 12.61 14.07
C THR A 72 -8.30 11.98 12.83
N ASN A 73 -8.20 10.64 12.69
CA ASN A 73 -8.71 9.92 11.53
C ASN A 73 -10.25 9.92 11.47
N ASP A 74 -10.92 9.90 12.62
CA ASP A 74 -12.39 9.98 12.73
C ASP A 74 -12.93 11.41 12.50
N GLY A 75 -12.07 12.43 12.36
CA GLY A 75 -12.47 13.83 12.22
C GLY A 75 -13.09 14.46 13.47
N LEU A 76 -13.13 13.73 14.59
CA LEU A 76 -13.72 14.17 15.86
C LEU A 76 -13.05 15.45 16.39
N LEU A 77 -11.73 15.54 16.26
CA LEU A 77 -10.96 16.70 16.68
C LEU A 77 -11.31 17.97 15.90
N ASP A 78 -11.50 17.85 14.59
CA ASP A 78 -11.91 18.95 13.72
C ASP A 78 -13.34 19.40 14.07
N GLU A 79 -14.25 18.47 14.35
CA GLU A 79 -15.62 18.80 14.76
C GLU A 79 -15.65 19.58 16.09
N VAL A 80 -14.90 19.11 17.10
CA VAL A 80 -14.83 19.77 18.41
C VAL A 80 -14.19 21.15 18.28
N TYR A 81 -13.12 21.28 17.50
CA TYR A 81 -12.45 22.55 17.26
C TYR A 81 -13.36 23.58 16.60
N ASN A 82 -14.12 23.17 15.58
CA ASN A 82 -15.06 24.05 14.89
C ASN A 82 -16.20 24.51 15.80
N LYS A 83 -16.77 23.61 16.62
CA LYS A 83 -17.78 23.96 17.63
C LYS A 83 -17.23 24.95 18.66
N ALA A 84 -16.02 24.72 19.16
CA ALA A 84 -15.39 25.56 20.16
C ALA A 84 -14.96 26.95 19.62
N SER A 85 -14.63 27.03 18.33
CA SER A 85 -14.19 28.28 17.68
C SER A 85 -15.33 29.26 17.41
N GLY A 86 -16.59 28.86 17.63
CA GLY A 86 -17.75 29.72 17.43
C GLY A 86 -18.04 30.04 15.96
N VAL A 87 -17.56 29.22 15.01
CA VAL A 87 -17.86 29.37 13.58
C VAL A 87 -19.37 29.17 13.42
N LYS A 88 -20.10 30.27 13.19
CA LYS A 88 -21.55 30.24 12.96
C LYS A 88 -21.82 29.58 11.61
N GLN A 89 -22.64 28.53 11.61
CA GLN A 89 -23.12 27.84 10.41
C GLN A 89 -24.07 28.78 9.63
N SER A 90 -23.54 29.58 8.70
CA SER A 90 -24.34 30.23 7.65
C SER A 90 -24.19 29.44 6.36
N ALA A 91 -25.33 29.00 5.80
CA ALA A 91 -25.43 27.97 4.76
C ALA A 91 -24.76 28.29 3.40
N GLU A 92 -24.25 29.50 3.18
CA GLU A 92 -23.86 29.96 1.84
C GLU A 92 -22.34 30.05 1.57
N ASN A 93 -21.47 29.89 2.58
CA ASN A 93 -20.00 29.84 2.39
C ASN A 93 -19.32 29.05 3.51
N TYR A 94 -19.38 27.72 3.44
CA TYR A 94 -18.72 26.83 4.39
C TYR A 94 -17.34 26.39 3.89
N GLU A 95 -16.28 26.91 4.50
CA GLU A 95 -14.98 26.25 4.49
C GLU A 95 -14.71 25.69 5.89
N PRO A 96 -14.71 24.36 6.09
CA PRO A 96 -14.37 23.77 7.39
C PRO A 96 -12.96 24.18 7.78
N LYS A 97 -12.80 24.78 8.96
CA LYS A 97 -11.47 25.05 9.50
C LYS A 97 -10.95 23.78 10.13
N ASN A 98 -9.93 23.20 9.51
CA ASN A 98 -9.17 22.11 10.09
C ASN A 98 -8.39 22.62 11.32
N VAL A 99 -8.16 21.74 12.29
CA VAL A 99 -7.22 22.00 13.39
C VAL A 99 -5.83 22.25 12.78
N PRO A 100 -5.13 23.33 13.17
CA PRO A 100 -3.78 23.61 12.69
C PRO A 100 -2.81 22.44 12.93
N SER A 101 -2.08 22.04 11.90
CA SER A 101 -1.04 20.99 11.90
C SER A 101 -0.02 21.17 13.02
N GLY A 102 0.44 22.41 13.24
CA GLY A 102 1.38 22.76 14.30
C GLY A 102 0.93 22.41 15.73
N PHE A 103 -0.39 22.26 15.99
CA PHE A 103 -0.87 21.82 17.30
C PHE A 103 -0.51 20.35 17.54
N PHE A 104 -0.64 19.48 16.53
CA PHE A 104 -0.29 18.07 16.64
C PHE A 104 1.22 17.87 16.81
N ALA A 105 2.04 18.64 16.08
CA ALA A 105 3.49 18.62 16.23
C ALA A 105 3.94 19.01 17.65
N ASN A 106 3.31 20.04 18.23
CA ASN A 106 3.58 20.43 19.62
C ASN A 106 3.14 19.35 20.62
N ILE A 107 1.97 18.72 20.42
CA ILE A 107 1.51 17.62 21.27
C ILE A 107 2.50 16.45 21.21
N LEU A 108 2.93 16.05 20.02
CA LEU A 108 3.92 15.00 19.81
C LEU A 108 5.22 15.33 20.55
N THR A 109 5.74 16.55 20.41
CA THR A 109 6.96 16.99 21.10
C THR A 109 6.86 16.85 22.63
N ASN A 110 5.69 17.16 23.22
CA ASN A 110 5.47 16.99 24.67
C ASN A 110 5.22 15.52 25.07
N LEU A 111 4.80 14.67 24.13
CA LEU A 111 4.61 13.22 24.30
C LEU A 111 5.91 12.43 24.22
N LEU A 112 6.94 12.94 23.54
CA LEU A 112 8.22 12.26 23.40
C LEU A 112 9.09 12.47 24.66
N PRO A 113 9.59 11.40 25.32
CA PRO A 113 10.40 11.54 26.52
C PRO A 113 11.81 12.04 26.20
N GLU A 114 12.38 12.87 27.08
CA GLU A 114 13.73 13.44 26.92
C GLU A 114 14.88 12.49 27.30
N LYS A 115 14.62 11.35 27.95
CA LYS A 115 15.64 10.34 28.28
C LYS A 115 14.98 9.05 28.73
N LYS A 116 15.76 7.96 28.72
CA LYS A 116 15.40 6.69 29.37
C LYS A 116 15.40 6.88 30.88
N ALA A 117 14.25 7.24 31.45
CA ALA A 117 14.04 7.25 32.90
C ALA A 117 12.70 6.59 33.21
N ASN A 118 12.74 5.56 34.06
CA ASN A 118 11.56 4.84 34.59
C ASN A 118 10.75 4.05 33.55
N TRP A 119 11.40 3.42 32.57
CA TRP A 119 10.73 2.47 31.67
C TRP A 119 10.55 1.14 32.38
N GLU A 120 9.30 0.67 32.52
CA GLU A 120 8.99 -0.50 33.34
C GLU A 120 9.39 -1.80 32.64
N THR A 121 9.11 -1.92 31.32
CA THR A 121 9.42 -3.11 30.52
C THR A 121 9.75 -2.77 29.07
N ASP A 122 10.55 -3.61 28.39
CA ASP A 122 10.89 -3.45 26.97
C ASP A 122 9.65 -3.47 26.07
N ALA A 123 8.64 -4.27 26.43
CA ALA A 123 7.37 -4.34 25.69
C ALA A 123 6.60 -3.02 25.70
N GLU A 124 6.62 -2.29 26.82
CA GLU A 124 5.98 -0.97 26.91
C GLU A 124 6.72 0.09 26.07
N VAL A 125 8.05 0.00 26.03
CA VAL A 125 8.89 0.85 25.19
C VAL A 125 8.56 0.61 23.73
N ILE A 126 8.55 -0.65 23.29
CA ILE A 126 8.20 -1.01 21.91
C ILE A 126 6.78 -0.54 21.58
N ASN A 127 5.80 -0.78 22.44
CA ASN A 127 4.43 -0.34 22.22
C ASN A 127 4.33 1.19 22.06
N PHE A 128 5.07 1.95 22.88
CA PHE A 128 5.16 3.40 22.75
C PHE A 128 5.85 3.83 21.45
N LEU A 129 6.96 3.20 21.07
CA LEU A 129 7.67 3.49 19.83
C LEU A 129 6.77 3.26 18.61
N VAL A 130 6.04 2.15 18.59
CA VAL A 130 5.05 1.84 17.53
C VAL A 130 3.92 2.88 17.53
N SER A 131 3.32 3.18 18.68
CA SER A 131 2.19 4.12 18.76
C SER A 131 2.60 5.55 18.36
N SER A 132 3.78 5.99 18.81
CA SER A 132 4.33 7.30 18.47
C SER A 132 4.77 7.40 17.02
N LEU A 133 5.30 6.32 16.43
CA LEU A 133 5.61 6.23 15.00
C LEU A 133 4.34 6.48 14.18
N PHE A 134 3.27 5.73 14.46
CA PHE A 134 2.00 5.86 13.75
C PHE A 134 1.38 7.26 13.92
N PHE A 135 1.38 7.82 15.13
CA PHE A 135 0.89 9.18 15.33
C PHE A 135 1.74 10.22 14.58
N SER A 136 3.07 10.05 14.55
CA SER A 136 3.96 10.93 13.79
C SER A 136 3.78 10.84 12.28
N SER A 137 3.29 9.69 11.79
CA SER A 137 2.99 9.45 10.38
C SER A 137 1.58 9.89 9.96
N ALA A 138 0.76 10.41 10.88
CA ALA A 138 -0.52 11.00 10.53
C ALA A 138 -0.32 12.22 9.60
N SER A 139 -1.15 12.34 8.56
CA SER A 139 -0.98 13.38 7.52
C SER A 139 -0.82 14.79 8.10
N ARG A 140 -1.59 15.12 9.14
CA ARG A 140 -1.54 16.41 9.85
C ARG A 140 -0.18 16.71 10.51
N VAL A 141 0.51 15.68 10.99
CA VAL A 141 1.84 15.82 11.61
C VAL A 141 2.90 15.91 10.52
N VAL A 142 2.77 15.09 9.47
CA VAL A 142 3.70 15.07 8.33
C VAL A 142 3.74 16.40 7.58
N GLU A 143 2.59 17.07 7.43
CA GLU A 143 2.48 18.41 6.83
C GLU A 143 3.35 19.46 7.52
N GLU A 144 3.48 19.41 8.86
CA GLU A 144 4.28 20.37 9.62
C GLU A 144 5.73 19.91 9.76
N HIS A 145 5.93 18.68 10.24
CA HIS A 145 7.24 18.15 10.59
C HIS A 145 7.28 16.62 10.50
N GLY A 146 7.35 16.09 9.28
CA GLY A 146 7.39 14.64 9.02
C GLY A 146 8.58 13.88 9.62
N ALA A 147 9.64 14.55 10.08
CA ALA A 147 10.84 13.91 10.62
C ALA A 147 10.95 13.92 12.17
N ILE A 148 9.96 14.46 12.91
CA ILE A 148 10.05 14.64 14.38
C ILE A 148 10.49 13.35 15.08
N TRP A 149 9.89 12.22 14.71
CA TRP A 149 10.13 10.94 15.37
C TRP A 149 11.57 10.45 15.16
N ILE A 150 12.09 10.53 13.92
CA ILE A 150 13.47 10.16 13.61
C ILE A 150 14.44 11.11 14.32
N SER A 151 14.21 12.42 14.25
CA SER A 151 15.07 13.41 14.91
C SER A 151 15.11 13.22 16.42
N TRP A 152 13.99 12.81 17.03
CA TRP A 152 13.93 12.49 18.45
C TRP A 152 14.75 11.25 18.79
N ILE A 153 14.63 10.16 18.04
CA ILE A 153 15.41 8.94 18.34
C ILE A 153 16.90 9.16 18.09
N ALA A 154 17.26 9.88 17.03
CA ALA A 154 18.65 10.22 16.74
C ALA A 154 19.33 11.02 17.87
N LYS A 155 18.54 11.77 18.67
CA LYS A 155 19.03 12.50 19.84
C LYS A 155 19.34 11.58 21.03
N TYR A 156 18.76 10.37 21.08
CA TYR A 156 18.86 9.45 22.22
C TYR A 156 19.19 8.02 21.76
N PRO A 157 20.49 7.70 21.58
CA PRO A 157 20.94 6.40 21.04
C PRO A 157 20.43 5.17 21.80
N GLU A 158 20.28 5.24 23.11
CA GLU A 158 19.68 4.20 23.95
C GLU A 158 18.22 3.85 23.60
N ILE A 159 17.49 4.75 22.92
CA ILE A 159 16.16 4.47 22.36
C ILE A 159 16.30 3.74 21.02
N GLY A 160 17.33 4.10 20.24
CA GLY A 160 17.68 3.44 18.99
C GLY A 160 17.94 1.95 19.14
N ASP A 161 18.45 1.50 20.29
CA ASP A 161 18.63 0.07 20.58
C ASP A 161 17.31 -0.74 20.55
N PHE A 162 16.19 -0.12 20.93
CA PHE A 162 14.88 -0.76 20.87
C PHE A 162 14.34 -0.80 19.45
N VAL A 163 14.64 0.21 18.64
CA VAL A 163 14.32 0.23 17.20
C VAL A 163 15.16 -0.81 16.46
N HIS A 164 16.41 -1.00 16.89
CA HIS A 164 17.32 -2.06 16.45
C HIS A 164 16.97 -3.42 17.13
N SER A 165 15.70 -3.81 17.09
CA SER A 165 15.27 -5.11 17.62
C SER A 165 14.22 -5.77 16.72
N ASP A 166 14.29 -7.10 16.63
CA ASP A 166 13.30 -7.87 15.86
C ASP A 166 11.89 -7.70 16.41
N ALA A 167 11.75 -7.57 17.74
CA ALA A 167 10.46 -7.37 18.40
C ALA A 167 9.79 -6.04 17.99
N PHE A 168 10.57 -4.96 17.81
CA PHE A 168 10.05 -3.71 17.29
C PHE A 168 9.63 -3.86 15.82
N CYS A 169 10.49 -4.43 14.98
CA CYS A 169 10.20 -4.65 13.56
C CYS A 169 8.90 -5.44 13.36
N GLU A 170 8.75 -6.58 14.03
CA GLU A 170 7.53 -7.39 13.92
C GLU A 170 6.28 -6.64 14.41
N ALA A 171 6.37 -5.89 15.51
CA ALA A 171 5.24 -5.11 16.02
C ALA A 171 4.80 -3.99 15.04
N VAL A 172 5.75 -3.32 14.38
CA VAL A 172 5.46 -2.32 13.35
C VAL A 172 4.85 -2.99 12.12
N PHE A 173 5.46 -4.06 11.62
CA PHE A 173 5.01 -4.74 10.40
C PHE A 173 3.60 -5.31 10.55
N ASP A 174 3.30 -5.95 11.68
CA ASP A 174 1.95 -6.44 12.00
C ASP A 174 0.91 -5.30 12.02
N ARG A 175 1.29 -4.14 12.57
CA ARG A 175 0.39 -2.99 12.64
C ARG A 175 0.20 -2.34 11.26
N VAL A 176 1.25 -2.30 10.43
CA VAL A 176 1.19 -1.82 9.03
C VAL A 176 0.24 -2.68 8.21
N LEU A 177 0.32 -4.01 8.35
CA LEU A 177 -0.56 -4.95 7.65
C LEU A 177 -2.03 -4.85 8.09
N LYS A 178 -2.30 -4.48 9.35
CA LYS A 178 -3.66 -4.29 9.89
C LYS A 178 -4.21 -2.88 9.68
N CYS A 179 -3.40 -1.93 9.19
CA CYS A 179 -3.80 -0.55 9.02
C CYS A 179 -4.72 -0.38 7.80
N SER A 180 -5.97 0.04 8.05
CA SER A 180 -6.95 0.32 7.00
C SER A 180 -6.72 1.65 6.27
N ASP A 181 -6.10 2.64 6.93
CA ASP A 181 -5.79 3.93 6.33
C ASP A 181 -4.55 3.81 5.43
N LYS A 182 -4.78 3.95 4.13
CA LYS A 182 -3.74 3.85 3.09
C LYS A 182 -2.70 4.96 3.20
N ILE A 183 -3.10 6.19 3.51
CA ILE A 183 -2.19 7.34 3.56
C ILE A 183 -1.28 7.21 4.77
N LEU A 184 -1.86 6.92 5.93
CA LEU A 184 -1.11 6.64 7.15
C LEU A 184 -0.11 5.50 6.93
N ARG A 185 -0.56 4.39 6.32
CA ARG A 185 0.30 3.23 6.03
C ARG A 185 1.51 3.61 5.17
N ARG A 186 1.32 4.39 4.11
CA ARG A 186 2.41 4.88 3.25
C ARG A 186 3.39 5.77 4.02
N ASN A 187 2.88 6.69 4.84
CA ASN A 187 3.72 7.58 5.65
C ASN A 187 4.55 6.83 6.69
N VAL A 188 4.00 5.78 7.32
CA VAL A 188 4.74 4.93 8.27
C VAL A 188 5.93 4.25 7.58
N ILE A 189 5.70 3.64 6.42
CA ILE A 189 6.75 2.94 5.66
C ILE A 189 7.83 3.91 5.21
N ARG A 190 7.43 5.07 4.67
CA ARG A 190 8.33 6.15 4.29
C ARG A 190 9.23 6.53 5.46
N LEU A 191 8.65 6.80 6.62
CA LEU A 191 9.39 7.21 7.81
C LEU A 191 10.32 6.10 8.30
N LEU A 192 9.84 4.85 8.30
CA LEU A 192 10.62 3.70 8.75
C LEU A 192 11.85 3.43 7.87
N LEU A 193 11.71 3.58 6.55
CA LEU A 193 12.80 3.35 5.60
C LEU A 193 13.71 4.58 5.40
N SER A 194 13.33 5.73 5.94
CA SER A 194 14.16 6.95 5.99
C SER A 194 15.02 7.03 7.26
N ILE A 195 15.13 5.95 8.03
CA ILE A 195 15.96 5.91 9.23
C ILE A 195 17.44 5.92 8.83
N HIS A 196 18.21 6.87 9.37
CA HIS A 196 19.65 7.00 9.09
C HIS A 196 20.50 7.20 10.36
N PHE A 197 20.01 6.76 11.52
CA PHE A 197 20.76 6.86 12.79
C PHE A 197 21.42 5.54 13.19
N LYS A 198 22.45 5.66 14.04
CA LYS A 198 23.17 4.52 14.63
C LYS A 198 22.64 4.22 16.03
N ASN A 199 22.66 2.96 16.43
CA ASN A 199 22.31 2.53 17.79
C ASN A 199 23.44 2.89 18.80
N SER A 200 23.30 2.50 20.07
CA SER A 200 24.33 2.80 21.09
C SER A 200 25.68 2.12 20.84
N LYS A 201 25.70 1.06 20.03
CA LYS A 201 26.90 0.31 19.64
C LYS A 201 27.55 0.84 18.36
N GLY A 202 26.92 1.80 17.67
CA GLY A 202 27.38 2.34 16.41
C GLY A 202 26.91 1.55 15.17
N ASP A 203 26.04 0.56 15.34
CA ASP A 203 25.45 -0.21 14.23
C ASP A 203 24.40 0.64 13.50
N ASP A 204 24.34 0.48 12.18
CA ASP A 204 23.36 1.17 11.34
C ASP A 204 21.95 0.60 11.58
N THR A 205 21.09 1.39 12.24
CA THR A 205 19.71 0.97 12.52
C THR A 205 18.83 1.05 11.29
N GLY A 206 19.12 1.96 10.36
CA GLY A 206 18.40 2.06 9.09
C GLY A 206 18.58 0.81 8.24
N ALA A 207 19.83 0.39 8.07
CA ALA A 207 20.16 -0.84 7.34
C ALA A 207 19.54 -2.08 7.99
N PHE A 208 19.60 -2.18 9.32
CA PHE A 208 18.97 -3.29 10.06
C PHE A 208 17.45 -3.35 9.85
N VAL A 209 16.76 -2.22 10.01
CA VAL A 209 15.30 -2.16 9.85
C VAL A 209 14.90 -2.45 8.41
N ALA A 210 15.64 -1.91 7.42
CA ALA A 210 15.40 -2.17 6.01
C ALA A 210 15.59 -3.66 5.66
N ASP A 211 16.67 -4.30 6.12
CA ASP A 211 16.92 -5.73 5.92
C ASP A 211 15.77 -6.60 6.47
N ARG A 212 15.33 -6.31 7.70
CA ARG A 212 14.21 -7.02 8.32
C ARG A 212 12.89 -6.79 7.59
N PHE A 213 12.63 -5.54 7.18
CA PHE A 213 11.47 -5.19 6.39
C PHE A 213 11.44 -6.00 5.09
N TRP A 214 12.51 -5.94 4.29
CA TRP A 214 12.55 -6.62 3.00
C TRP A 214 12.47 -8.13 3.17
N THR A 215 13.14 -8.72 4.16
CA THR A 215 13.05 -10.15 4.44
C THR A 215 11.62 -10.59 4.76
N ARG A 216 10.94 -9.90 5.69
CA ARG A 216 9.58 -10.23 6.11
C ARG A 216 8.56 -10.06 4.98
N PHE A 217 8.57 -8.90 4.31
CA PHE A 217 7.60 -8.59 3.26
C PHE A 217 7.83 -9.39 1.99
N THR A 218 9.07 -9.73 1.65
CA THR A 218 9.36 -10.63 0.53
C THR A 218 8.75 -12.02 0.75
N GLN A 219 8.81 -12.55 1.98
CA GLN A 219 8.16 -13.82 2.31
C GLN A 219 6.64 -13.74 2.16
N ASP A 220 6.01 -12.66 2.64
CA ASP A 220 4.56 -12.46 2.50
C ASP A 220 4.14 -12.28 1.04
N LEU A 221 4.94 -11.60 0.22
CA LEU A 221 4.72 -11.45 -1.22
C LEU A 221 4.81 -12.78 -1.96
N PHE A 222 5.81 -13.61 -1.65
CA PHE A 222 5.92 -14.95 -2.23
C PHE A 222 4.83 -15.91 -1.76
N SER A 223 4.17 -15.61 -0.64
CA SER A 223 2.98 -16.36 -0.19
C SER A 223 1.71 -16.08 -1.02
N LEU A 224 1.74 -15.07 -1.91
CA LEU A 224 0.62 -14.77 -2.79
C LEU A 224 0.48 -15.86 -3.86
N ASP A 225 -0.68 -16.52 -3.89
CA ASP A 225 -1.01 -17.46 -4.95
C ASP A 225 -1.39 -16.70 -6.23
N GLN A 226 -0.38 -16.42 -7.05
CA GLN A 226 -0.54 -15.67 -8.30
C GLN A 226 -1.56 -16.30 -9.25
N LYS A 227 -1.77 -17.62 -9.20
CA LYS A 227 -2.75 -18.29 -10.05
C LYS A 227 -4.15 -17.78 -9.78
N GLN A 228 -4.50 -17.58 -8.51
CA GLN A 228 -5.82 -17.06 -8.12
C GLN A 228 -6.08 -15.66 -8.68
N TYR A 229 -5.04 -14.83 -8.80
CA TYR A 229 -5.15 -13.48 -9.38
C TYR A 229 -5.21 -13.50 -10.90
N LEU A 230 -4.55 -14.46 -11.55
CA LEU A 230 -4.52 -14.60 -13.01
C LEU A 230 -5.76 -15.30 -13.56
N GLU A 231 -6.41 -16.16 -12.77
CA GLU A 231 -7.65 -16.84 -13.12
C GLU A 231 -8.89 -15.93 -13.05
N VAL A 232 -8.78 -14.74 -12.45
CA VAL A 232 -9.88 -13.77 -12.43
C VAL A 232 -10.22 -13.34 -13.85
N THR A 233 -11.44 -13.64 -14.26
CA THR A 233 -11.97 -13.29 -15.58
C THR A 233 -12.36 -11.82 -15.67
N LYS A 234 -12.44 -11.30 -16.90
CA LYS A 234 -12.91 -9.95 -17.16
C LYS A 234 -14.31 -9.70 -16.60
N ASP A 235 -15.20 -10.67 -16.71
CA ASP A 235 -16.59 -10.57 -16.23
C ASP A 235 -16.64 -10.52 -14.70
N GLN A 236 -15.86 -11.36 -14.02
CA GLN A 236 -15.73 -11.32 -12.56
C GLN A 236 -15.16 -9.99 -12.05
N ALA A 237 -14.17 -9.43 -12.74
CA ALA A 237 -13.66 -8.10 -12.43
C ALA A 237 -14.72 -7.01 -12.68
N GLY A 238 -15.56 -7.17 -13.71
CA GLY A 238 -16.72 -6.31 -13.98
C GLY A 238 -17.75 -6.34 -12.84
N VAL A 239 -18.08 -7.52 -12.34
CA VAL A 239 -18.95 -7.70 -11.15
C VAL A 239 -18.38 -6.98 -9.93
N PHE A 240 -17.07 -7.12 -9.69
CA PHE A 240 -16.39 -6.45 -8.58
C PHE A 240 -16.47 -4.92 -8.66
N ASN A 241 -16.31 -4.36 -9.87
CA ASN A 241 -16.39 -2.91 -10.11
C ASN A 241 -17.84 -2.38 -10.10
N THR A 242 -18.85 -3.26 -10.12
CA THR A 242 -20.25 -2.89 -10.06
C THR A 242 -20.69 -2.65 -8.62
N SER A 243 -21.40 -1.54 -8.39
CA SER A 243 -21.80 -1.10 -7.06
C SER A 243 -22.69 -2.13 -6.35
N GLU A 244 -22.69 -2.10 -5.02
CA GLU A 244 -23.47 -3.05 -4.24
C GLU A 244 -24.97 -2.78 -4.40
N GLY A 245 -25.72 -3.80 -4.84
CA GLY A 245 -27.15 -3.69 -5.15
C GLY A 245 -27.46 -3.45 -6.63
N GLU A 246 -26.45 -3.25 -7.47
CA GLU A 246 -26.60 -3.23 -8.94
C GLU A 246 -26.18 -4.58 -9.54
N LEU A 247 -26.95 -5.03 -10.53
CA LEU A 247 -26.70 -6.28 -11.24
C LEU A 247 -25.78 -6.02 -12.43
N TYR A 248 -24.61 -6.64 -12.44
CA TYR A 248 -23.69 -6.56 -13.58
C TYR A 248 -24.27 -7.29 -14.80
N ASN A 249 -24.79 -8.49 -14.59
CA ASN A 249 -25.37 -9.31 -15.66
C ASN A 249 -26.85 -8.98 -15.92
N VAL A 250 -27.12 -7.82 -16.50
CA VAL A 250 -28.50 -7.36 -16.85
C VAL A 250 -29.18 -8.30 -17.85
N ASN A 251 -28.42 -9.06 -18.65
CA ASN A 251 -28.94 -9.98 -19.66
C ASN A 251 -29.76 -11.14 -19.07
N VAL A 252 -29.56 -11.48 -17.79
CA VAL A 252 -30.36 -12.50 -17.08
C VAL A 252 -31.85 -12.13 -17.07
N ILE A 253 -32.18 -10.84 -17.12
CA ILE A 253 -33.56 -10.34 -17.15
C ILE A 253 -34.24 -10.68 -18.49
N GLU A 254 -33.49 -10.60 -19.60
CA GLU A 254 -33.96 -10.93 -20.94
C GLU A 254 -34.02 -12.44 -21.17
N GLU A 255 -33.02 -13.18 -20.68
CA GLU A 255 -32.98 -14.64 -20.80
C GLU A 255 -34.07 -15.35 -19.99
N SER A 256 -34.42 -14.81 -18.82
CA SER A 256 -35.48 -15.33 -17.94
C SER A 256 -36.89 -14.87 -18.31
N SER A 257 -37.03 -14.13 -19.43
CA SER A 257 -38.33 -13.72 -19.96
C SER A 257 -39.14 -14.92 -20.48
N ASP A 258 -40.45 -14.90 -20.24
CA ASP A 258 -41.35 -16.00 -20.63
C ASP A 258 -41.43 -16.21 -22.16
N SER A 259 -40.99 -15.23 -22.96
CA SER A 259 -40.90 -15.31 -24.43
C SER A 259 -39.93 -16.38 -24.96
N ASN A 260 -38.93 -16.81 -24.17
CA ASN A 260 -37.89 -17.74 -24.63
C ASN A 260 -38.26 -19.24 -24.52
N LEU A 261 -39.43 -19.58 -23.97
CA LEU A 261 -39.78 -20.97 -23.64
C LEU A 261 -40.72 -21.68 -24.61
N ASP A 262 -41.40 -20.95 -25.50
CA ASP A 262 -42.49 -21.53 -26.30
C ASP A 262 -42.00 -22.49 -27.40
N GLY A 263 -40.69 -22.51 -27.72
CA GLY A 263 -40.14 -23.37 -28.77
C GLY A 263 -39.91 -24.83 -28.40
N LYS A 264 -39.70 -25.17 -27.11
CA LYS A 264 -39.22 -26.51 -26.69
C LYS A 264 -40.26 -27.38 -25.94
N ASN A 265 -41.23 -26.78 -25.24
CA ASN A 265 -42.16 -27.53 -24.38
C ASN A 265 -43.53 -27.86 -25.01
N LEU A 266 -43.81 -27.40 -26.23
CA LEU A 266 -45.09 -27.67 -26.91
C LEU A 266 -45.31 -29.16 -27.27
N LYS A 267 -44.26 -29.98 -27.28
CA LYS A 267 -44.30 -31.34 -27.83
C LYS A 267 -44.56 -32.46 -26.82
N ARG A 268 -44.58 -32.20 -25.51
CA ARG A 268 -44.57 -33.30 -24.52
C ARG A 268 -45.70 -33.38 -23.51
N GLU A 269 -46.51 -32.36 -23.29
CA GLU A 269 -47.56 -32.45 -22.27
C GLU A 269 -48.95 -32.06 -22.82
N ASN A 270 -49.86 -33.03 -22.70
CA ASN A 270 -51.33 -32.95 -22.78
C ASN A 270 -52.02 -33.15 -24.14
N LYS A 271 -52.37 -34.42 -24.37
CA LYS A 271 -53.40 -34.95 -25.29
C LYS A 271 -54.85 -34.49 -24.98
N ALA A 272 -55.06 -33.49 -24.11
CA ALA A 272 -56.37 -33.11 -23.58
C ALA A 272 -56.83 -31.69 -23.98
N TYR A 273 -55.97 -30.88 -24.62
CA TYR A 273 -56.32 -29.53 -25.06
C TYR A 273 -56.35 -29.43 -26.58
N SER A 274 -57.37 -28.76 -27.12
CA SER A 274 -57.46 -28.42 -28.54
C SER A 274 -56.27 -27.53 -28.90
N HIS A 275 -55.59 -27.83 -30.01
CA HIS A 275 -54.45 -27.06 -30.53
C HIS A 275 -54.75 -25.55 -30.67
N LYS A 276 -56.04 -25.19 -30.86
CA LYS A 276 -56.52 -23.80 -30.87
C LYS A 276 -56.45 -23.12 -29.50
N ASP A 277 -56.73 -23.84 -28.43
CA ASP A 277 -56.73 -23.29 -27.07
C ASP A 277 -55.28 -23.11 -26.56
N GLN A 278 -54.37 -23.99 -26.97
CA GLN A 278 -52.93 -23.83 -26.68
C GLN A 278 -52.34 -22.61 -27.40
N LEU A 279 -52.71 -22.38 -28.67
CA LEU A 279 -52.29 -21.19 -29.41
C LEU A 279 -52.84 -19.91 -28.78
N ALA A 280 -54.12 -19.91 -28.39
CA ALA A 280 -54.74 -18.78 -27.72
C ALA A 280 -54.11 -18.49 -26.35
N GLU A 281 -53.77 -19.51 -25.57
CA GLU A 281 -53.10 -19.33 -24.28
C GLU A 281 -51.67 -18.79 -24.43
N ILE A 282 -50.94 -19.22 -25.47
CA ILE A 282 -49.62 -18.66 -25.82
C ILE A 282 -49.74 -17.20 -26.25
N GLU A 283 -50.76 -16.87 -27.04
CA GLU A 283 -51.01 -15.50 -27.51
C GLU A 283 -51.42 -14.58 -26.35
N ILE A 284 -52.23 -15.07 -25.41
CA ILE A 284 -52.59 -14.37 -24.17
C ILE A 284 -51.36 -14.16 -23.28
N ARG A 285 -50.50 -15.18 -23.11
CA ARG A 285 -49.25 -15.05 -22.34
C ARG A 285 -48.28 -14.07 -22.97
N LYS A 286 -48.14 -14.07 -24.30
CA LYS A 286 -47.33 -13.08 -25.04
C LYS A 286 -47.89 -11.67 -24.88
N ALA A 287 -49.21 -11.50 -24.97
CA ALA A 287 -49.85 -10.19 -24.76
C ALA A 287 -49.69 -9.69 -23.32
N LEU A 288 -49.73 -10.57 -22.32
CA LEU A 288 -49.46 -10.23 -20.91
C LEU A 288 -47.99 -9.90 -20.67
N ALA A 289 -47.05 -10.62 -21.28
CA ALA A 289 -45.63 -10.32 -21.20
C ALA A 289 -45.30 -8.97 -21.86
N GLU A 290 -45.89 -8.68 -23.04
CA GLU A 290 -45.74 -7.40 -23.75
C GLU A 290 -46.34 -6.23 -22.93
N LYS A 291 -47.47 -6.47 -22.25
CA LYS A 291 -48.10 -5.49 -21.34
C LYS A 291 -47.25 -5.25 -20.09
N ASN A 292 -46.72 -6.30 -19.46
CA ASN A 292 -45.83 -6.18 -18.30
C ASN A 292 -44.50 -5.49 -18.66
N ARG A 293 -44.00 -5.69 -19.88
CA ARG A 293 -42.84 -4.98 -20.44
C ARG A 293 -43.14 -3.48 -20.63
N ARG A 294 -44.34 -3.11 -21.10
CA ARG A 294 -44.78 -1.71 -21.21
C ARG A 294 -45.06 -1.05 -19.86
N GLU A 295 -45.43 -1.82 -18.84
CA GLU A 295 -45.70 -1.34 -17.47
C GLU A 295 -44.48 -1.42 -16.53
N GLY A 296 -43.34 -1.95 -16.98
CA GLY A 296 -42.12 -2.09 -16.16
C GLY A 296 -42.22 -3.08 -15.00
N LYS A 297 -43.23 -3.97 -14.99
CA LYS A 297 -43.45 -4.94 -13.91
C LYS A 297 -42.69 -6.23 -14.18
N LEU A 298 -41.64 -6.48 -13.40
CA LEU A 298 -40.89 -7.74 -13.40
C LEU A 298 -41.78 -8.92 -12.99
N THR A 299 -41.75 -10.00 -13.76
CA THR A 299 -42.44 -11.25 -13.39
C THR A 299 -41.80 -11.89 -12.16
N ASP A 300 -42.55 -12.68 -11.39
CA ASP A 300 -42.01 -13.32 -10.18
C ASP A 300 -40.84 -14.29 -10.47
N ARG A 301 -40.74 -14.77 -11.72
CA ARG A 301 -39.60 -15.54 -12.21
C ARG A 301 -38.37 -14.66 -12.46
N GLN A 302 -38.53 -13.51 -13.10
CA GLN A 302 -37.46 -12.52 -13.28
C GLN A 302 -36.96 -12.03 -11.91
N LYS A 303 -37.86 -11.79 -10.94
CA LYS A 303 -37.45 -11.43 -9.56
C LYS A 303 -36.63 -12.52 -8.88
N LYS A 304 -37.01 -13.79 -9.03
CA LYS A 304 -36.22 -14.92 -8.49
C LYS A 304 -34.88 -15.08 -9.19
N ALA A 305 -34.82 -14.90 -10.51
CA ALA A 305 -33.59 -14.95 -11.29
C ALA A 305 -32.64 -13.81 -10.91
N ILE A 306 -33.14 -12.58 -10.78
CA ILE A 306 -32.38 -11.43 -10.30
C ILE A 306 -31.87 -11.66 -8.87
N ALA A 307 -32.70 -12.18 -7.97
CA ALA A 307 -32.28 -12.46 -6.60
C ALA A 307 -31.20 -13.56 -6.52
N ALA A 308 -31.29 -14.58 -7.37
CA ALA A 308 -30.28 -15.64 -7.46
C ALA A 308 -28.96 -15.10 -8.04
N GLU A 309 -29.03 -14.31 -9.11
CA GLU A 309 -27.84 -13.72 -9.74
C GLU A 309 -27.18 -12.68 -8.82
N MET A 310 -27.95 -11.81 -8.15
CA MET A 310 -27.41 -10.88 -7.15
C MET A 310 -26.68 -11.60 -6.01
N LYS A 311 -27.18 -12.76 -5.58
CA LYS A 311 -26.49 -13.57 -4.57
C LYS A 311 -25.15 -14.11 -5.10
N SER A 312 -25.15 -14.64 -6.32
CA SER A 312 -23.94 -15.11 -7.01
C SER A 312 -22.92 -13.98 -7.17
N GLU A 313 -23.34 -12.81 -7.64
CA GLU A 313 -22.50 -11.62 -7.80
C GLU A 313 -21.96 -11.11 -6.45
N SER A 314 -22.76 -11.16 -5.37
CA SER A 314 -22.32 -10.81 -4.02
C SER A 314 -21.23 -11.76 -3.50
N GLU A 315 -21.38 -13.08 -3.71
CA GLU A 315 -20.38 -14.08 -3.34
C GLU A 315 -19.07 -13.86 -4.12
N ILE A 316 -19.16 -13.55 -5.42
CA ILE A 316 -18.00 -13.18 -6.26
C ILE A 316 -17.34 -11.90 -5.73
N ARG A 317 -18.12 -10.85 -5.44
CA ARG A 317 -17.61 -9.56 -4.96
C ARG A 317 -16.87 -9.71 -3.63
N ASN A 318 -17.42 -10.47 -2.69
CA ASN A 318 -16.78 -10.71 -1.39
C ASN A 318 -15.46 -11.47 -1.55
N ARG A 319 -15.45 -12.54 -2.34
CA ARG A 319 -14.22 -13.31 -2.63
C ARG A 319 -13.15 -12.45 -3.29
N LEU A 320 -13.52 -11.64 -4.28
CA LEU A 320 -12.57 -10.75 -4.98
C LEU A 320 -12.09 -9.62 -4.09
N LYS A 321 -12.93 -9.12 -3.17
CA LYS A 321 -12.55 -8.11 -2.19
C LYS A 321 -11.46 -8.60 -1.26
N GLU A 322 -11.60 -9.81 -0.71
CA GLU A 322 -10.56 -10.40 0.15
C GLU A 322 -9.21 -10.55 -0.59
N LEU A 323 -9.26 -11.02 -1.85
CA LEU A 323 -8.07 -11.13 -2.70
C LEU A 323 -7.44 -9.77 -3.01
N TYR A 324 -8.27 -8.78 -3.35
CA TYR A 324 -7.84 -7.43 -3.65
C TYR A 324 -7.22 -6.76 -2.42
N ASP A 325 -7.87 -6.80 -1.26
CA ASP A 325 -7.41 -6.17 -0.03
C ASP A 325 -6.03 -6.71 0.38
N LYS A 326 -5.82 -8.04 0.28
CA LYS A 326 -4.51 -8.65 0.56
C LYS A 326 -3.42 -8.14 -0.39
N ALA A 327 -3.70 -8.10 -1.68
CA ALA A 327 -2.74 -7.63 -2.68
C ALA A 327 -2.50 -6.11 -2.59
N GLU A 328 -3.55 -5.33 -2.29
CA GLU A 328 -3.49 -3.89 -2.15
C GLU A 328 -2.53 -3.48 -1.04
N ILE A 329 -2.62 -4.12 0.12
CA ILE A 329 -1.71 -3.87 1.24
C ILE A 329 -0.28 -4.17 0.82
N LEU A 330 -0.01 -5.38 0.33
CA LEU A 330 1.36 -5.84 0.04
C LEU A 330 2.01 -5.07 -1.13
N LEU A 331 1.28 -4.83 -2.23
CA LEU A 331 1.80 -4.11 -3.39
C LEU A 331 1.99 -2.62 -3.10
N THR A 332 1.11 -2.00 -2.30
CA THR A 332 1.30 -0.61 -1.86
C THR A 332 2.52 -0.50 -0.97
N VAL A 333 2.67 -1.42 -0.02
CA VAL A 333 3.82 -1.44 0.89
C VAL A 333 5.13 -1.60 0.11
N LEU A 334 5.15 -2.53 -0.84
CA LEU A 334 6.28 -2.78 -1.73
C LEU A 334 6.62 -1.56 -2.60
N ALA A 335 5.61 -0.87 -3.13
CA ALA A 335 5.81 0.33 -3.95
C ALA A 335 6.47 1.46 -3.14
N GLU A 336 6.00 1.74 -1.93
CA GLU A 336 6.65 2.73 -1.06
C GLU A 336 8.06 2.29 -0.66
N ALA A 337 8.24 1.00 -0.38
CA ALA A 337 9.55 0.47 -0.04
C ALA A 337 10.57 0.65 -1.17
N ALA A 338 10.15 0.42 -2.42
CA ALA A 338 11.01 0.65 -3.56
C ALA A 338 11.43 2.12 -3.67
N ARG A 339 10.49 3.07 -3.48
CA ARG A 339 10.77 4.51 -3.57
C ARG A 339 11.70 5.02 -2.47
N TYR A 340 11.53 4.55 -1.23
CA TYR A 340 12.28 5.06 -0.07
C TYR A 340 13.49 4.21 0.30
N ASN A 341 13.63 3.02 -0.28
CA ASN A 341 14.82 2.19 -0.15
C ASN A 341 15.23 1.57 -1.51
N PRO A 342 15.72 2.38 -2.47
CA PRO A 342 16.09 1.90 -3.81
C PRO A 342 17.10 0.76 -3.79
N GLN A 343 18.09 0.82 -2.89
CA GLN A 343 19.11 -0.22 -2.76
C GLN A 343 18.51 -1.58 -2.34
N GLY A 344 17.54 -1.60 -1.43
CA GLY A 344 16.84 -2.84 -1.08
C GLY A 344 15.97 -3.35 -2.22
N ALA A 345 15.33 -2.45 -2.98
CA ALA A 345 14.60 -2.83 -4.18
C ALA A 345 15.51 -3.55 -5.21
N CYS A 346 16.74 -3.08 -5.36
CA CYS A 346 17.76 -3.71 -6.19
C CYS A 346 18.14 -5.11 -5.70
N TYR A 347 18.39 -5.29 -4.41
CA TYR A 347 18.70 -6.61 -3.85
C TYR A 347 17.53 -7.59 -3.92
N HIS A 348 16.30 -7.09 -3.82
CA HIS A 348 15.07 -7.88 -3.85
C HIS A 348 14.39 -7.87 -5.23
N VAL A 349 15.16 -7.63 -6.30
CA VAL A 349 14.64 -7.58 -7.68
C VAL A 349 13.92 -8.87 -8.12
N THR A 350 14.19 -10.01 -7.49
CA THR A 350 13.45 -11.27 -7.74
C THR A 350 11.94 -11.10 -7.55
N VAL A 351 11.51 -10.28 -6.59
CA VAL A 351 10.10 -9.94 -6.35
C VAL A 351 9.46 -9.27 -7.57
N LEU A 352 10.20 -8.40 -8.26
CA LEU A 352 9.73 -7.75 -9.48
C LEU A 352 9.37 -8.80 -10.54
N TYR A 353 10.26 -9.75 -10.82
CA TYR A 353 10.04 -10.75 -11.87
C TYR A 353 9.01 -11.80 -11.48
N GLU A 354 9.10 -12.29 -10.24
CA GLU A 354 8.34 -13.46 -9.84
C GLU A 354 6.96 -13.08 -9.35
N VAL A 355 6.74 -11.88 -8.82
CA VAL A 355 5.43 -11.45 -8.27
C VAL A 355 4.82 -10.33 -9.10
N VAL A 356 5.52 -9.21 -9.27
CA VAL A 356 4.93 -8.00 -9.87
C VAL A 356 4.63 -8.19 -11.36
N VAL A 357 5.59 -8.69 -12.14
CA VAL A 357 5.44 -8.87 -13.60
C VAL A 357 4.27 -9.80 -13.97
N PRO A 358 4.05 -10.96 -13.33
CA PRO A 358 2.86 -11.76 -13.55
C PRO A 358 1.56 -11.00 -13.24
N LEU A 359 1.51 -10.29 -12.11
CA LEU A 359 0.31 -9.57 -11.66
C LEU A 359 -0.09 -8.40 -12.57
N LEU A 360 0.81 -7.89 -13.43
CA LEU A 360 0.47 -6.92 -14.47
C LEU A 360 -0.67 -7.39 -15.39
N ARG A 361 -0.86 -8.71 -15.53
CA ARG A 361 -1.90 -9.34 -16.35
C ARG A 361 -3.17 -9.74 -15.59
N SER A 362 -3.27 -9.42 -14.30
CA SER A 362 -4.49 -9.70 -13.54
C SER A 362 -5.57 -8.67 -13.83
N HIS A 363 -6.80 -9.13 -14.11
CA HIS A 363 -7.95 -8.22 -14.27
C HIS A 363 -8.36 -7.52 -12.96
N LEU A 364 -7.87 -7.97 -11.81
CA LEU A 364 -8.21 -7.44 -10.49
C LEU A 364 -7.19 -6.42 -9.97
N VAL A 365 -5.89 -6.74 -10.08
CA VAL A 365 -4.81 -5.98 -9.39
C VAL A 365 -3.78 -5.35 -10.33
N SER A 366 -3.99 -5.40 -11.65
CA SER A 366 -3.03 -4.85 -12.63
C SER A 366 -2.69 -3.37 -12.38
N GLY A 367 -3.64 -2.54 -11.94
CA GLY A 367 -3.35 -1.13 -11.59
C GLY A 367 -2.32 -0.99 -10.47
N LEU A 368 -2.50 -1.74 -9.38
CA LEU A 368 -1.57 -1.76 -8.26
C LEU A 368 -0.21 -2.30 -8.68
N ALA A 369 -0.18 -3.36 -9.48
CA ALA A 369 1.06 -3.93 -10.01
C ALA A 369 1.81 -2.94 -10.93
N CYS A 370 1.09 -2.15 -11.74
CA CYS A 370 1.70 -1.07 -12.54
C CYS A 370 2.33 0.00 -11.65
N GLU A 371 1.63 0.46 -10.60
CA GLU A 371 2.18 1.43 -9.64
C GLU A 371 3.45 0.92 -8.97
N THR A 372 3.44 -0.35 -8.52
CA THR A 372 4.62 -1.00 -7.95
C THR A 372 5.75 -1.13 -8.96
N PHE A 373 5.45 -1.55 -10.20
CA PHE A 373 6.45 -1.68 -11.26
C PHE A 373 7.13 -0.35 -11.58
N LEU A 374 6.36 0.74 -11.65
CA LEU A 374 6.89 2.09 -11.84
C LEU A 374 7.73 2.53 -10.64
N ALA A 375 7.34 2.19 -9.41
CA ALA A 375 8.17 2.46 -8.23
C ALA A 375 9.53 1.75 -8.29
N PHE A 376 9.59 0.53 -8.83
CA PHE A 376 10.88 -0.13 -9.14
C PHE A 376 11.63 0.60 -10.25
N SER A 377 10.94 1.09 -11.28
CA SER A 377 11.59 1.90 -12.33
C SER A 377 12.25 3.15 -11.74
N ASP A 378 11.55 3.86 -10.87
CA ASP A 378 12.06 5.06 -10.20
C ASP A 378 13.21 4.75 -9.23
N ALA A 379 13.22 3.56 -8.61
CA ALA A 379 14.32 3.13 -7.77
C ALA A 379 15.58 2.77 -8.56
N PHE A 380 15.43 2.26 -9.78
CA PHE A 380 16.53 1.73 -10.59
C PHE A 380 17.16 2.78 -11.49
N PHE A 381 16.42 3.84 -11.81
CA PHE A 381 16.87 4.96 -12.61
C PHE A 381 16.83 6.23 -11.76
N GLU A 382 18.00 6.84 -11.52
CA GLU A 382 18.04 8.11 -10.78
C GLU A 382 17.22 9.19 -11.50
N PRO A 383 16.64 10.17 -10.77
CA PRO A 383 15.94 11.29 -11.38
C PRO A 383 16.86 12.06 -12.34
N SER A 384 16.63 11.91 -13.64
CA SER A 384 17.37 12.59 -14.70
C SER A 384 16.50 13.63 -15.40
N SER A 385 17.12 14.66 -15.98
CA SER A 385 16.43 15.70 -16.76
C SER A 385 15.55 15.15 -17.87
N ASP A 386 15.93 14.00 -18.40
CA ASP A 386 15.32 13.36 -19.56
C ASP A 386 14.18 12.42 -19.16
N ASN A 387 13.90 12.29 -17.86
CA ASN A 387 12.90 11.38 -17.28
C ASN A 387 13.03 9.95 -17.80
N LEU A 388 14.27 9.46 -17.93
CA LEU A 388 14.55 8.17 -18.53
C LEU A 388 13.85 7.02 -17.80
N GLY A 389 13.81 7.04 -16.45
CA GLY A 389 13.12 6.04 -15.64
C GLY A 389 11.62 5.95 -15.96
N CYS A 390 10.95 7.09 -16.15
CA CYS A 390 9.54 7.11 -16.56
C CYS A 390 9.38 6.58 -18.00
N LEU A 391 10.23 7.02 -18.93
CA LEU A 391 10.19 6.55 -20.32
C LEU A 391 10.38 5.01 -20.42
N VAL A 392 11.36 4.47 -19.70
CA VAL A 392 11.66 3.03 -19.64
C VAL A 392 10.49 2.28 -18.98
N GLY A 393 10.02 2.73 -17.82
CA GLY A 393 8.94 2.08 -17.08
C GLY A 393 7.64 2.01 -17.87
N THR A 394 7.25 3.12 -18.51
CA THR A 394 6.03 3.16 -19.34
C THR A 394 6.14 2.31 -20.61
N ALA A 395 7.28 2.31 -21.29
CA ALA A 395 7.51 1.44 -22.44
C ALA A 395 7.52 -0.05 -22.03
N ALA A 396 8.11 -0.37 -20.88
CA ALA A 396 8.15 -1.72 -20.32
C ALA A 396 6.75 -2.26 -20.02
N LEU A 397 5.87 -1.46 -19.39
CA LEU A 397 4.47 -1.87 -19.13
C LEU A 397 3.72 -2.23 -20.43
N ARG A 398 3.94 -1.48 -21.51
CA ARG A 398 3.36 -1.78 -22.84
C ARG A 398 3.90 -3.10 -23.40
N VAL A 399 5.22 -3.32 -23.35
CA VAL A 399 5.85 -4.56 -23.83
C VAL A 399 5.38 -5.79 -23.04
N LEU A 400 5.22 -5.64 -21.73
CA LEU A 400 4.80 -6.72 -20.84
C LEU A 400 3.29 -7.04 -20.93
N ASN A 401 2.54 -6.25 -21.70
CA ASN A 401 1.09 -6.30 -21.87
C ASN A 401 0.33 -6.13 -20.55
N ALA A 402 0.64 -5.07 -19.79
CA ALA A 402 -0.10 -4.73 -18.58
C ALA A 402 -1.55 -4.34 -18.93
N LEU A 403 -2.54 -4.99 -18.29
CA LEU A 403 -3.96 -4.82 -18.64
C LEU A 403 -4.51 -3.44 -18.32
N ASN A 404 -4.13 -2.87 -17.17
CA ASN A 404 -4.64 -1.58 -16.70
C ASN A 404 -3.80 -0.38 -17.20
N TYR A 405 -2.88 -0.63 -18.12
CA TYR A 405 -2.03 0.41 -18.73
C TYR A 405 -2.26 0.54 -20.26
N GLY A 406 -3.34 -0.08 -20.77
CA GLY A 406 -3.63 -0.20 -22.20
C GLY A 406 -4.24 1.06 -22.84
N ASP A 407 -3.57 1.53 -23.91
CA ASP A 407 -3.99 2.32 -25.09
C ASP A 407 -4.89 3.56 -24.98
N VAL A 408 -5.27 4.01 -23.79
CA VAL A 408 -6.03 5.26 -23.65
C VAL A 408 -5.04 6.44 -23.63
N HIS A 409 -4.52 6.87 -24.79
CA HIS A 409 -3.82 8.17 -25.02
C HIS A 409 -2.30 8.15 -25.31
N TRP A 410 -1.73 7.07 -25.86
CA TRP A 410 -0.36 7.15 -26.38
C TRP A 410 -0.37 7.63 -27.83
N GLU A 411 0.01 8.89 -28.05
CA GLU A 411 0.16 9.46 -29.40
C GLU A 411 1.33 8.81 -30.18
N GLU A 412 2.33 8.27 -29.46
CA GLU A 412 3.53 7.65 -30.03
C GLU A 412 3.38 6.11 -30.17
N SER A 413 3.85 5.58 -31.30
CA SER A 413 3.90 4.14 -31.54
C SER A 413 4.86 3.44 -30.55
N LEU A 414 4.59 2.18 -30.21
CA LEU A 414 5.45 1.43 -29.30
C LEU A 414 6.88 1.28 -29.86
N VAL A 415 7.03 1.14 -31.17
CA VAL A 415 8.34 0.99 -31.81
C VAL A 415 9.17 2.28 -31.71
N ASP A 416 8.55 3.44 -31.89
CA ASP A 416 9.23 4.73 -31.78
C ASP A 416 9.63 5.01 -30.33
N GLN A 417 8.73 4.75 -29.37
CA GLN A 417 9.02 4.88 -27.95
C GLN A 417 10.18 3.98 -27.52
N LEU A 418 10.18 2.72 -27.95
CA LEU A 418 11.28 1.78 -27.68
C LEU A 418 12.59 2.22 -28.36
N THR A 419 12.51 2.76 -29.57
CA THR A 419 13.69 3.29 -30.28
C THR A 419 14.32 4.42 -29.49
N ARG A 420 13.50 5.31 -28.92
CA ARG A 420 13.96 6.39 -28.03
C ARG A 420 14.57 5.84 -26.75
N VAL A 421 13.93 4.87 -26.09
CA VAL A 421 14.46 4.17 -24.90
C VAL A 421 15.86 3.63 -25.16
N PHE A 422 16.04 2.78 -26.18
CA PHE A 422 17.33 2.15 -26.43
C PHE A 422 18.39 3.13 -26.94
N LYS A 423 17.99 4.25 -27.57
CA LYS A 423 18.91 5.33 -27.92
C LYS A 423 19.44 6.03 -26.66
N SER A 424 18.57 6.38 -25.72
CA SER A 424 18.95 7.00 -24.45
C SER A 424 19.77 6.05 -23.58
N LEU A 425 19.41 4.77 -23.52
CA LEU A 425 20.21 3.76 -22.81
C LEU A 425 21.59 3.56 -23.45
N ALA A 426 21.68 3.57 -24.78
CA ALA A 426 22.97 3.47 -25.47
C ALA A 426 23.87 4.68 -25.25
N SER A 427 23.33 5.89 -25.04
CA SER A 427 24.17 7.04 -24.64
C SER A 427 24.77 6.89 -23.25
N LEU A 428 24.13 6.14 -22.34
CA LEU A 428 24.71 5.82 -21.02
C LEU A 428 25.82 4.76 -21.10
N CYS A 429 25.98 4.09 -22.25
CA CYS A 429 27.06 3.14 -22.52
C CYS A 429 28.32 3.80 -23.12
N ILE A 430 28.38 5.14 -23.18
CA ILE A 430 29.54 5.87 -23.73
C ILE A 430 30.51 6.17 -22.59
N PHE A 431 31.65 5.49 -22.61
CA PHE A 431 32.74 5.72 -21.69
C PHE A 431 33.51 7.00 -22.06
N ILE A 432 33.62 7.95 -21.13
CA ILE A 432 34.56 9.06 -21.24
C ILE A 432 35.77 8.67 -20.39
N ASP A 433 36.91 8.39 -21.03
CA ASP A 433 38.21 8.30 -20.36
C ASP A 433 38.53 9.67 -19.78
N ILE A 434 38.19 9.90 -18.51
CA ILE A 434 38.68 11.06 -17.76
C ILE A 434 40.03 10.62 -17.18
N PRO A 435 41.16 11.26 -17.56
CA PRO A 435 42.45 10.97 -16.95
C PRO A 435 42.37 11.25 -15.45
N ILE A 436 42.59 10.22 -14.65
CA ILE A 436 42.61 10.25 -13.19
C ILE A 436 43.90 10.95 -12.75
N ASP A 437 43.96 12.29 -12.82
CA ASP A 437 45.11 13.06 -12.30
C ASP A 437 44.72 14.19 -11.34
N GLU A 438 43.45 14.32 -10.95
CA GLU A 438 43.06 15.21 -9.85
C GLU A 438 42.11 14.47 -8.91
N GLU A 439 42.45 14.46 -7.62
CA GLU A 439 41.61 14.00 -6.51
C GLU A 439 40.31 14.80 -6.49
N PHE A 440 39.33 14.40 -7.31
CA PHE A 440 37.96 14.86 -7.17
C PHE A 440 37.36 14.15 -5.97
N HIS A 441 37.21 14.90 -4.88
CA HIS A 441 36.36 14.52 -3.77
C HIS A 441 34.98 14.12 -4.32
N ASP A 442 34.54 12.93 -3.91
CA ASP A 442 33.18 12.40 -4.06
C ASP A 442 32.13 13.50 -3.82
N ASP A 443 31.28 13.76 -4.83
CA ASP A 443 29.80 13.84 -4.67
C ASP A 443 29.03 14.53 -5.80
N GLU A 444 29.64 15.22 -6.79
CA GLU A 444 28.84 16.03 -7.76
C GLU A 444 28.90 15.65 -9.25
N ASN A 445 29.73 14.69 -9.70
CA ASN A 445 29.81 14.31 -11.12
C ASN A 445 29.93 12.80 -11.36
N MET A 446 29.12 11.99 -10.67
CA MET A 446 28.88 10.61 -11.14
C MET A 446 28.09 10.70 -12.44
N LEU A 447 28.77 10.54 -13.57
CA LEU A 447 28.14 10.39 -14.88
C LEU A 447 27.05 9.31 -14.76
N ASP A 448 25.84 9.59 -15.25
CA ASP A 448 24.75 8.62 -15.33
C ASP A 448 25.19 7.50 -16.29
N VAL A 449 25.62 6.38 -15.73
CA VAL A 449 26.16 5.23 -16.47
C VAL A 449 25.22 4.04 -16.31
N ILE A 450 25.24 3.15 -17.29
CA ILE A 450 24.50 1.89 -17.21
C ILE A 450 25.02 1.05 -16.03
N SER A 451 24.11 0.66 -15.12
CA SER A 451 24.43 -0.17 -13.95
C SER A 451 23.81 -1.57 -14.07
N ALA A 452 24.32 -2.50 -13.26
CA ALA A 452 23.76 -3.85 -13.13
C ALA A 452 22.27 -3.85 -12.78
N TRP A 453 21.84 -2.88 -11.96
CA TRP A 453 20.45 -2.70 -11.57
C TRP A 453 19.61 -2.27 -12.77
N LYS A 454 19.99 -1.18 -13.46
CA LYS A 454 19.31 -0.70 -14.68
C LYS A 454 19.15 -1.82 -15.71
N LEU A 455 20.19 -2.63 -15.90
CA LEU A 455 20.12 -3.82 -16.76
C LEU A 455 19.16 -4.87 -16.24
N SER A 456 19.20 -5.17 -14.95
CA SER A 456 18.28 -6.12 -14.32
C SER A 456 16.83 -5.72 -14.59
N PHE A 457 16.44 -4.47 -14.32
CA PHE A 457 15.08 -3.99 -14.59
C PHE A 457 14.61 -4.22 -16.03
N LEU A 458 15.51 -4.10 -17.00
CA LEU A 458 15.20 -4.25 -18.42
C LEU A 458 15.05 -5.70 -18.88
N ILE A 459 15.50 -6.69 -18.11
CA ILE A 459 15.46 -8.12 -18.49
C ILE A 459 14.08 -8.61 -18.93
N PRO A 460 12.97 -8.40 -18.19
CA PRO A 460 11.70 -8.97 -18.56
C PRO A 460 11.17 -8.33 -19.87
N VAL A 461 11.60 -7.10 -20.15
CA VAL A 461 11.32 -6.38 -21.41
C VAL A 461 12.13 -7.02 -22.54
N ILE A 462 13.43 -7.19 -22.37
CA ILE A 462 14.33 -7.78 -23.36
C ILE A 462 13.92 -9.22 -23.72
N GLU A 463 13.60 -10.05 -22.72
CA GLU A 463 13.09 -11.42 -22.88
C GLU A 463 11.83 -11.45 -23.76
N LYS A 464 10.99 -10.41 -23.68
CA LYS A 464 9.79 -10.28 -24.50
C LYS A 464 10.07 -9.71 -25.89
N LEU A 465 11.01 -8.78 -26.02
CA LEU A 465 11.34 -8.10 -27.28
C LEU A 465 12.11 -8.99 -28.28
N LEU A 466 13.11 -9.74 -27.82
CA LEU A 466 13.98 -10.52 -28.73
C LEU A 466 13.22 -11.59 -29.54
N PRO A 467 12.32 -12.40 -28.93
CA PRO A 467 11.55 -13.41 -29.66
C PRO A 467 10.42 -12.81 -30.52
N SER A 468 10.03 -11.56 -30.31
CA SER A 468 8.83 -10.95 -30.92
C SER A 468 9.04 -10.56 -32.40
N ASN A 469 7.95 -10.29 -33.13
CA ASN A 469 7.97 -9.93 -34.56
C ASN A 469 8.42 -8.48 -34.86
N TYR A 470 9.27 -7.88 -34.01
CA TYR A 470 9.79 -6.54 -34.24
C TYR A 470 10.73 -6.48 -35.46
N PRO A 471 10.87 -5.31 -36.10
CA PRO A 471 11.78 -5.11 -37.23
C PRO A 471 13.21 -5.56 -36.91
N MET A 472 13.89 -6.16 -37.88
CA MET A 472 15.25 -6.69 -37.70
C MET A 472 16.25 -5.60 -37.26
N GLU A 473 16.09 -4.38 -37.78
CA GLU A 473 16.91 -3.22 -37.40
C GLU A 473 16.77 -2.89 -35.91
N PHE A 474 15.56 -3.00 -35.36
CA PHE A 474 15.29 -2.76 -33.95
C PHE A 474 15.95 -3.84 -33.10
N LYS A 475 15.81 -5.12 -33.47
CA LYS A 475 16.47 -6.23 -32.77
C LYS A 475 17.99 -6.08 -32.76
N LEU A 476 18.58 -5.65 -33.89
CA LEU A 476 20.02 -5.40 -33.99
C LEU A 476 20.47 -4.31 -33.01
N ARG A 477 19.71 -3.22 -32.85
CA ARG A 477 20.00 -2.16 -31.88
C ARG A 477 19.95 -2.67 -30.44
N VAL A 478 18.94 -3.46 -30.08
CA VAL A 478 18.83 -4.07 -28.74
C VAL A 478 20.05 -4.97 -28.47
N SER A 479 20.42 -5.82 -29.44
CA SER A 479 21.60 -6.68 -29.30
C SER A 479 22.92 -5.89 -29.22
N GLN A 480 23.05 -4.79 -29.96
CA GLN A 480 24.21 -3.90 -29.88
C GLN A 480 24.30 -3.23 -28.51
N PHE A 481 23.18 -2.70 -28.01
CA PHE A 481 23.09 -2.16 -26.65
C PHE A 481 23.52 -3.19 -25.61
N LEU A 482 23.00 -4.41 -25.66
CA LEU A 482 23.37 -5.47 -24.70
C LEU A 482 24.87 -5.79 -24.72
N LYS A 483 25.48 -5.86 -25.92
CA LYS A 483 26.92 -6.05 -26.05
C LYS A 483 27.73 -4.91 -25.43
N SER A 484 27.28 -3.67 -25.62
CA SER A 484 27.93 -2.50 -25.01
C SER A 484 27.74 -2.44 -23.50
N ALA A 485 26.56 -2.80 -23.00
CA ALA A 485 26.22 -2.70 -21.59
C ALA A 485 26.81 -3.82 -20.71
N ILE A 486 27.10 -4.99 -21.29
CA ILE A 486 27.70 -6.14 -20.58
C ILE A 486 29.24 -6.09 -20.62
N ASN A 487 29.81 -5.00 -21.13
CA ASN A 487 31.25 -4.79 -21.06
C ASN A 487 31.74 -4.75 -19.60
N GLY A 488 32.87 -5.40 -19.30
CA GLY A 488 33.45 -5.50 -17.94
C GLY A 488 33.83 -4.16 -17.30
N ASN A 489 33.73 -3.06 -18.06
CA ASN A 489 33.91 -1.70 -17.57
C ASN A 489 32.67 -1.17 -16.81
N PHE A 490 31.49 -1.78 -16.98
CA PHE A 490 30.23 -1.33 -16.37
C PHE A 490 29.66 -2.30 -15.32
N LEU A 491 30.10 -3.56 -15.34
CA LEU A 491 29.64 -4.60 -14.42
C LEU A 491 30.84 -5.11 -13.62
N SER A 492 30.77 -5.01 -12.30
CA SER A 492 31.75 -5.66 -11.43
C SER A 492 31.53 -7.18 -11.40
N ALA A 493 32.56 -7.95 -11.05
CA ALA A 493 32.44 -9.41 -10.92
C ALA A 493 31.37 -9.84 -9.89
N SER A 494 31.13 -9.01 -8.86
CA SER A 494 30.06 -9.20 -7.87
C SER A 494 28.66 -8.99 -8.45
N ASP A 495 28.51 -8.10 -9.43
CA ASP A 495 27.21 -7.79 -10.04
C ASP A 495 26.70 -8.91 -10.95
N ILE A 496 27.62 -9.62 -11.61
CA ILE A 496 27.30 -10.70 -12.55
C ILE A 496 26.59 -11.89 -11.85
N ILE A 497 26.77 -12.01 -10.52
CA ILE A 497 26.18 -13.09 -9.71
C ILE A 497 24.68 -12.83 -9.44
N LEU A 498 24.16 -11.65 -9.74
CA LEU A 498 22.74 -11.36 -9.60
C LEU A 498 21.92 -12.32 -10.47
N PRO A 499 20.98 -13.10 -9.89
CA PRO A 499 20.22 -14.14 -10.60
C PRO A 499 19.60 -13.70 -11.94
N PRO A 500 19.10 -12.45 -12.10
CA PRO A 500 18.59 -12.00 -13.37
C PRO A 500 19.67 -11.87 -14.46
N ILE A 501 20.88 -11.41 -14.13
CA ILE A 501 21.97 -11.21 -15.11
C ILE A 501 22.46 -12.55 -15.67
N VAL A 502 22.42 -13.62 -14.87
CA VAL A 502 22.65 -14.99 -15.35
C VAL A 502 21.67 -15.38 -16.45
N ARG A 503 20.41 -14.95 -16.37
CA ARG A 503 19.38 -15.21 -17.41
C ARG A 503 19.69 -14.46 -18.71
N LEU A 504 20.29 -13.27 -18.66
CA LEU A 504 20.74 -12.56 -19.86
C LEU A 504 21.87 -13.28 -20.59
N HIS A 505 22.80 -13.90 -19.85
CA HIS A 505 23.89 -14.67 -20.45
C HIS A 505 23.37 -15.80 -21.34
N THR A 506 22.27 -16.46 -20.97
CA THR A 506 21.65 -17.50 -21.81
C THR A 506 21.04 -16.99 -23.12
N PHE A 507 20.78 -15.68 -23.28
CA PHE A 507 20.27 -15.10 -24.53
C PHE A 507 21.38 -14.62 -25.49
N LEU A 508 22.62 -14.53 -25.01
CA LEU A 508 23.77 -14.01 -25.77
C LEU A 508 24.67 -15.12 -26.35
N ILE A 509 24.43 -16.37 -25.95
CA ILE A 509 24.94 -17.59 -26.59
C ILE A 509 23.96 -17.99 -27.68
#